data_AF-A0A507CBS0-F1
#
_entry.id   AF-A0A507CBS0-F1
#
_cell.length_a   1.000
_cell.length_b   1.000
_cell.length_c   1.000
_cell.angle_alpha   90.00
_cell.angle_beta   90.00
_cell.angle_gamma   90.00
#
_symmetry.space_group_name_H-M   'P 1'
#
loop_
_entity.id
_entity.type
_entity.pdbx_description
1 polymer ?
#
loop_
_entity_poly.entity_id
_entity_poly.type
_entity_poly.pdbx_seq_one_letter_code
_entity_poly.pdbx_strand_id
1 'polypeptide(L)'
;MSSNQAQVLAACIDKLGEIRISSDSLRRLSIGSLIQQINTLRAAIPNHDPRLVVFDNALLRLVELKRSMDLNPDSIMDAIGFIDPALQDMMLSDITEEIIQADIARELGVNYLSLSTATPSWPVEGIVYGENLRAMINLVVQRKECKINVIFLIDTESPHTHLTAKAFNALGITENTPSSANVMVHGFAQTVYVSTGHFEDVNVLGVAYMRAKGLKLAVDYESLLCTLRE
;
A
#
# COMPACT_ATOMS: atom_id res chain seq x y z
N MET A 1 -48.78 1.17 -1.77
CA MET A 1 -48.00 0.10 -1.10
C MET A 1 -48.97 -0.84 -0.43
N SER A 2 -48.79 -2.15 -0.58
CA SER A 2 -49.60 -3.11 0.18
C SER A 2 -49.14 -3.13 1.64
N SER A 3 -50.08 -3.31 2.57
CA SER A 3 -49.83 -3.41 4.03
C SER A 3 -48.66 -4.36 4.37
N ASN A 4 -48.50 -5.42 3.56
CA ASN A 4 -47.48 -6.44 3.71
C ASN A 4 -46.05 -5.92 3.45
N GLN A 5 -45.86 -5.02 2.47
CA GLN A 5 -44.54 -4.46 2.14
C GLN A 5 -44.03 -3.47 3.18
N ALA A 6 -44.93 -2.71 3.81
CA ALA A 6 -44.59 -1.81 4.90
C ALA A 6 -44.21 -2.59 6.18
N GLN A 7 -44.89 -3.71 6.46
CA GLN A 7 -44.56 -4.60 7.57
C GLN A 7 -43.21 -5.30 7.40
N VAL A 8 -42.90 -5.80 6.20
CA VAL A 8 -41.60 -6.43 5.89
C VAL A 8 -40.45 -5.42 6.06
N LEU A 9 -40.66 -4.17 5.66
CA LEU A 9 -39.65 -3.13 5.74
C LEU A 9 -39.46 -2.61 7.18
N ALA A 10 -40.54 -2.44 7.95
CA ALA A 10 -40.46 -2.14 9.37
C ALA A 10 -39.72 -3.25 10.13
N ALA A 11 -40.00 -4.52 9.82
CA ALA A 11 -39.29 -5.67 10.39
C ALA A 11 -37.79 -5.73 9.98
N CYS A 12 -37.43 -5.24 8.79
CA CYS A 12 -36.03 -5.14 8.36
C CYS A 12 -35.28 -3.99 9.04
N ILE A 13 -35.95 -2.85 9.25
CA ILE A 13 -35.38 -1.69 9.96
C ILE A 13 -35.26 -1.98 11.45
N ASP A 14 -36.26 -2.61 12.08
CA ASP A 14 -36.17 -3.11 13.46
C ASP A 14 -35.07 -4.17 13.59
N LYS A 15 -34.94 -5.10 12.64
CA LYS A 15 -33.80 -6.04 12.63
C LYS A 15 -32.45 -5.33 12.49
N LEU A 16 -32.34 -4.26 11.70
CA LEU A 16 -31.10 -3.47 11.56
C LEU A 16 -30.81 -2.62 12.81
N GLY A 17 -31.85 -2.15 13.53
CA GLY A 17 -31.72 -1.51 14.84
C GLY A 17 -31.41 -2.48 15.97
N GLU A 18 -31.89 -3.73 15.87
CA GLU A 18 -31.64 -4.84 16.80
C GLU A 18 -30.40 -5.67 16.45
N ILE A 19 -29.70 -5.35 15.35
CA ILE A 19 -28.39 -5.90 14.99
C ILE A 19 -27.34 -5.40 16.01
N ARG A 20 -27.47 -5.89 17.24
CA ARG A 20 -26.35 -6.40 18.03
C ARG A 20 -25.94 -7.72 17.40
N ILE A 21 -25.43 -7.70 16.16
CA ILE A 21 -24.70 -8.88 15.70
C ILE A 21 -23.49 -8.95 16.62
N SER A 22 -23.45 -9.98 17.47
CA SER A 22 -22.29 -10.17 18.33
C SER A 22 -21.06 -10.26 17.44
N SER A 23 -19.94 -9.69 17.89
CA SER A 23 -18.65 -9.76 17.20
C SER A 23 -18.37 -11.19 16.66
N ASP A 24 -18.76 -12.21 17.42
CA ASP A 24 -18.55 -13.62 17.10
C ASP A 24 -19.38 -14.12 15.91
N SER A 25 -20.58 -13.57 15.72
CA SER A 25 -21.46 -13.92 14.60
C SER A 25 -21.01 -13.26 13.30
N LEU A 26 -20.52 -12.02 13.38
CA LEU A 26 -19.89 -11.30 12.25
C LEU A 26 -18.58 -11.96 11.80
N ARG A 27 -17.78 -12.52 12.73
CA ARG A 27 -16.53 -13.22 12.40
C ARG A 27 -16.72 -14.52 11.62
N ARG A 28 -17.85 -15.22 11.79
CA ARG A 28 -18.12 -16.53 11.18
C ARG A 28 -18.68 -16.47 9.75
N LEU A 29 -19.17 -15.32 9.31
CA LEU A 29 -19.69 -15.13 7.96
C LEU A 29 -18.57 -14.69 7.02
N SER A 30 -18.45 -15.34 5.86
CA SER A 30 -17.60 -14.83 4.78
C SER A 30 -18.20 -13.55 4.19
N ILE A 31 -17.35 -12.62 3.72
CA ILE A 31 -17.79 -11.38 3.07
C ILE A 31 -18.75 -11.68 1.92
N GLY A 32 -18.45 -12.71 1.11
CA GLY A 32 -19.32 -13.15 0.01
C GLY A 32 -20.73 -13.55 0.47
N SER A 33 -20.85 -14.29 1.59
CA SER A 33 -22.15 -14.69 2.14
C SER A 33 -22.94 -13.49 2.70
N LEU A 34 -22.23 -12.52 3.29
CA LEU A 34 -22.83 -11.29 3.81
C LEU A 34 -23.37 -10.42 2.66
N ILE A 35 -22.56 -10.22 1.62
CA ILE A 35 -22.95 -9.50 0.40
C ILE A 35 -24.16 -10.17 -0.26
N GLN A 36 -24.18 -11.50 -0.35
CA GLN A 36 -25.28 -12.24 -0.95
C GLN A 36 -26.60 -12.08 -0.17
N GLN A 37 -26.56 -12.18 1.16
CA GLN A 37 -27.74 -11.95 2.01
C GLN A 37 -28.25 -10.52 1.88
N ILE A 38 -27.34 -9.53 1.82
CA ILE A 38 -27.73 -8.13 1.72
C ILE A 38 -28.26 -7.79 0.32
N ASN A 39 -27.69 -8.34 -0.75
CA ASN A 39 -28.22 -8.19 -2.10
C ASN A 39 -29.61 -8.81 -2.25
N THR A 40 -29.87 -9.92 -1.55
CA THR A 40 -31.20 -10.54 -1.49
C THR A 40 -32.21 -9.62 -0.80
N LEU A 41 -31.82 -8.96 0.29
CA LEU A 41 -32.65 -7.96 0.98
C LEU A 41 -32.85 -6.68 0.14
N ARG A 42 -31.81 -6.22 -0.56
CA ARG A 42 -31.85 -5.06 -1.46
C ARG A 42 -32.81 -5.28 -2.63
N ALA A 43 -32.80 -6.47 -3.22
CA ALA A 43 -33.66 -6.84 -4.34
C ALA A 43 -35.16 -6.84 -3.99
N ALA A 44 -35.51 -6.89 -2.69
CA ALA A 44 -36.89 -6.78 -2.22
C ALA A 44 -37.39 -5.32 -2.12
N ILE A 45 -36.53 -4.31 -2.35
CA ILE A 45 -36.86 -2.89 -2.23
C ILE A 45 -36.95 -2.24 -3.63
N PRO A 46 -38.04 -1.54 -3.98
CA PRO A 46 -38.16 -0.86 -5.27
C PRO A 46 -37.13 0.26 -5.46
N ASN A 47 -36.47 0.32 -6.62
CA ASN A 47 -35.34 1.22 -6.96
C ASN A 47 -35.58 2.74 -6.75
N HIS A 48 -36.81 3.18 -6.57
CA HIS A 48 -37.17 4.58 -6.35
C HIS A 48 -37.59 4.90 -4.90
N ASP A 49 -37.41 3.95 -3.97
CA ASP A 49 -37.71 4.18 -2.56
C ASP A 49 -36.60 5.02 -1.91
N PRO A 50 -36.90 6.21 -1.35
CA PRO A 50 -35.89 7.06 -0.70
C PRO A 50 -35.20 6.39 0.49
N ARG A 51 -35.74 5.28 1.03
CA ARG A 51 -35.12 4.48 2.08
C ARG A 51 -33.99 3.58 1.57
N LEU A 52 -33.85 3.37 0.26
CA LEU A 52 -32.69 2.71 -0.34
C LEU A 52 -31.39 3.45 -0.03
N VAL A 53 -31.42 4.77 0.03
CA VAL A 53 -30.23 5.58 0.35
C VAL A 53 -29.77 5.31 1.79
N VAL A 54 -30.71 5.16 2.72
CA VAL A 54 -30.39 4.82 4.12
C VAL A 54 -29.86 3.39 4.23
N PHE A 55 -30.43 2.46 3.46
CA PHE A 55 -29.99 1.08 3.39
C PHE A 55 -28.59 0.93 2.77
N ASP A 56 -28.33 1.60 1.64
CA ASP A 56 -27.04 1.58 0.95
C ASP A 56 -25.93 2.23 1.81
N ASN A 57 -26.25 3.25 2.60
CA ASN A 57 -25.30 3.83 3.57
C ASN A 57 -25.01 2.89 4.76
N ALA A 58 -26.01 2.17 5.25
CA ALA A 58 -25.82 1.17 6.30
C ALA A 58 -25.00 -0.03 5.79
N LEU A 59 -25.21 -0.43 4.53
CA LEU A 59 -24.41 -1.43 3.82
C LEU A 59 -22.92 -1.01 3.77
N LEU A 60 -22.64 0.22 3.34
CA LEU A 60 -21.27 0.71 3.20
C LEU A 60 -20.51 0.59 4.54
N ARG A 61 -21.14 1.00 5.63
CA ARG A 61 -20.57 0.91 6.99
C ARG A 61 -20.38 -0.52 7.46
N LEU A 62 -21.31 -1.43 7.18
CA LEU A 62 -21.18 -2.85 7.54
C LEU A 62 -20.04 -3.53 6.76
N VAL A 63 -19.87 -3.18 5.48
CA VAL A 63 -18.77 -3.67 4.65
C VAL A 63 -17.44 -3.13 5.15
N GLU A 64 -17.35 -1.85 5.51
CA GLU A 64 -16.15 -1.24 6.10
C GLU A 64 -15.80 -1.85 7.47
N LEU A 65 -16.80 -2.07 8.33
CA LEU A 65 -16.61 -2.68 9.64
C LEU A 65 -16.13 -4.13 9.50
N LYS A 66 -16.75 -4.93 8.63
CA LYS A 66 -16.33 -6.31 8.36
C LYS A 66 -14.93 -6.36 7.74
N ARG A 67 -14.61 -5.45 6.81
CA ARG A 67 -13.24 -5.27 6.29
C ARG A 67 -12.25 -5.00 7.42
N SER A 68 -12.58 -4.10 8.35
CA SER A 68 -11.70 -3.81 9.50
C SER A 68 -11.50 -5.00 10.45
N MET A 69 -12.48 -5.91 10.53
CA MET A 69 -12.45 -7.12 11.36
C MET A 69 -11.76 -8.31 10.67
N ASP A 70 -11.85 -8.40 9.33
CA ASP A 70 -11.21 -9.43 8.51
C ASP A 70 -9.77 -9.06 8.11
N LEU A 71 -9.30 -7.85 8.46
CA LEU A 71 -7.88 -7.52 8.50
C LEU A 71 -7.19 -8.34 9.60
N ASN A 72 -7.04 -9.63 9.35
CA ASN A 72 -5.95 -10.42 9.90
C ASN A 72 -4.66 -9.85 9.25
N PRO A 73 -3.66 -9.40 10.02
CA PRO A 73 -2.41 -8.89 9.46
C PRO A 73 -1.70 -9.89 8.52
N ASP A 74 -2.06 -11.18 8.61
CA ASP A 74 -1.51 -12.26 7.77
C ASP A 74 -2.30 -12.52 6.47
N SER A 75 -3.45 -11.87 6.21
CA SER A 75 -4.33 -12.18 5.06
C SER A 75 -4.51 -11.00 4.09
N ILE A 76 -3.41 -10.38 3.69
CA ILE A 76 -3.38 -9.22 2.78
C ILE A 76 -3.74 -9.60 1.32
N MET A 77 -3.82 -10.89 0.99
CA MET A 77 -3.93 -11.36 -0.40
C MET A 77 -5.31 -11.21 -1.07
N ASP A 78 -6.40 -10.98 -0.33
CA ASP A 78 -7.77 -11.02 -0.88
C ASP A 78 -8.51 -9.66 -0.89
N ALA A 79 -7.80 -8.53 -0.74
CA ALA A 79 -8.43 -7.23 -0.89
C ALA A 79 -8.67 -6.89 -2.37
N ILE A 80 -9.90 -6.54 -2.74
CA ILE A 80 -10.22 -5.97 -4.06
C ILE A 80 -9.29 -4.77 -4.32
N GLY A 81 -8.43 -4.87 -5.33
CA GLY A 81 -7.38 -3.88 -5.64
C GLY A 81 -5.95 -4.32 -5.24
N PHE A 82 -5.76 -5.51 -4.67
CA PHE A 82 -4.43 -6.10 -4.52
C PHE A 82 -3.86 -6.43 -5.90
N ILE A 83 -2.80 -5.70 -6.27
CA ILE A 83 -1.97 -6.03 -7.42
C ILE A 83 -0.86 -6.92 -6.90
N ASP A 84 -0.73 -8.12 -7.47
CA ASP A 84 0.41 -8.99 -7.23
C ASP A 84 1.68 -8.18 -7.54
N PRO A 85 2.66 -8.08 -6.63
CA PRO A 85 3.91 -7.37 -6.88
C PRO A 85 4.59 -7.74 -8.20
N ALA A 86 4.46 -8.99 -8.66
CA ALA A 86 5.02 -9.44 -9.93
C ALA A 86 4.27 -8.93 -11.18
N LEU A 87 3.05 -8.42 -11.00
CA LEU A 87 2.22 -7.80 -12.04
C LEU A 87 2.25 -6.27 -12.01
N GLN A 88 2.94 -5.67 -11.03
CA GLN A 88 3.14 -4.23 -10.97
C GLN A 88 4.01 -3.81 -12.16
N ASP A 89 3.57 -2.80 -12.90
CA ASP A 89 4.34 -2.20 -13.99
C ASP A 89 4.13 -0.68 -13.95
N MET A 90 5.23 0.06 -13.82
CA MET A 90 5.25 1.51 -13.68
C MET A 90 6.03 2.08 -14.86
N MET A 91 5.40 2.95 -15.63
CA MET A 91 6.06 3.62 -16.76
C MET A 91 7.00 4.71 -16.24
N LEU A 92 8.27 4.37 -15.99
CA LEU A 92 9.31 5.28 -15.51
C LEU A 92 10.39 5.50 -16.58
N SER A 93 10.01 6.09 -17.71
CA SER A 93 10.94 6.37 -18.81
C SER A 93 11.88 7.56 -18.56
N ASP A 94 11.58 8.37 -17.54
CA ASP A 94 12.29 9.60 -17.19
C ASP A 94 13.40 9.41 -16.15
N ILE A 95 13.41 8.26 -15.47
CA ILE A 95 14.41 7.93 -14.44
C ILE A 95 15.09 6.63 -14.85
N THR A 96 16.37 6.73 -15.22
CA THR A 96 17.20 5.57 -15.55
C THR A 96 18.24 5.33 -14.45
N GLU A 97 18.87 4.15 -14.47
CA GLU A 97 19.97 3.87 -13.55
C GLU A 97 21.12 4.87 -13.69
N GLU A 98 21.46 5.28 -14.91
CA GLU A 98 22.53 6.26 -15.16
C GLU A 98 22.22 7.60 -14.49
N ILE A 99 20.97 8.05 -14.57
CA ILE A 99 20.49 9.26 -13.90
C ILE A 99 20.57 9.10 -12.38
N ILE A 100 20.14 7.94 -11.86
CA ILE A 100 20.20 7.65 -10.41
C ILE A 100 21.65 7.70 -9.93
N GLN A 101 22.56 7.04 -10.64
CA GLN A 101 23.95 6.90 -10.24
C GLN A 101 24.76 8.19 -10.40
N ALA A 102 24.47 9.00 -11.42
CA ALA A 102 25.23 10.20 -11.71
C ALA A 102 24.65 11.45 -11.04
N ASP A 103 23.39 11.76 -11.32
CA ASP A 103 22.81 13.05 -10.98
C ASP A 103 22.13 13.02 -9.60
N ILE A 104 21.22 12.08 -9.39
CA ILE A 104 20.43 11.99 -8.14
C ILE A 104 21.32 11.62 -6.96
N ALA A 105 22.25 10.67 -7.13
CA ALA A 105 23.23 10.31 -6.10
C ALA A 105 24.11 11.50 -5.70
N ARG A 106 24.55 12.30 -6.68
CA ARG A 106 25.35 13.52 -6.42
C ARG A 106 24.56 14.55 -5.63
N GLU A 107 23.30 14.79 -5.98
CA GLU A 107 22.43 15.76 -5.28
C GLU A 107 22.10 15.30 -3.85
N LEU A 108 21.89 14.00 -3.65
CA LEU A 108 21.67 13.41 -2.32
C LEU A 108 22.98 13.28 -1.50
N GLY A 109 24.14 13.54 -2.09
CA GLY A 109 25.43 13.44 -1.42
C GLY A 109 25.81 12.01 -1.02
N VAL A 110 25.36 11.01 -1.77
CA VAL A 110 25.60 9.58 -1.48
C VAL A 110 26.16 8.84 -2.69
N ASN A 111 26.86 7.74 -2.46
CA ASN A 111 27.22 6.81 -3.53
C ASN A 111 26.16 5.71 -3.61
N TYR A 112 25.44 5.63 -4.73
CA TYR A 112 24.40 4.62 -4.94
C TYR A 112 24.97 3.19 -4.87
N LEU A 113 24.29 2.30 -4.15
CA LEU A 113 24.67 0.91 -3.86
C LEU A 113 26.01 0.72 -3.13
N SER A 114 26.63 1.78 -2.65
CA SER A 114 27.84 1.65 -1.84
C SER A 114 27.52 1.08 -0.47
N LEU A 115 28.50 0.42 0.16
CA LEU A 115 28.42 0.07 1.57
C LEU A 115 28.16 1.32 2.42
N SER A 116 27.33 1.16 3.44
CA SER A 116 26.95 2.22 4.36
C SER A 116 27.26 1.83 5.79
N THR A 117 27.95 2.72 6.52
CA THR A 117 28.14 2.61 7.97
C THR A 117 27.12 3.44 8.74
N ALA A 118 26.21 4.12 8.04
CA ALA A 118 25.24 5.00 8.67
C ALA A 118 24.26 4.21 9.54
N THR A 119 23.91 4.79 10.68
CA THR A 119 22.80 4.34 11.50
C THR A 119 21.54 5.07 11.02
N PRO A 120 20.43 4.36 10.76
CA PRO A 120 19.16 4.99 10.38
C PRO A 120 18.74 6.08 11.38
N SER A 121 18.34 7.24 10.86
CA SER A 121 17.91 8.41 11.63
C SER A 121 16.86 9.21 10.86
N TRP A 122 15.85 9.70 11.57
CA TRP A 122 14.77 10.52 11.02
C TRP A 122 14.87 11.98 11.47
N PRO A 123 14.41 12.96 10.68
CA PRO A 123 13.85 12.81 9.32
C PRO A 123 14.93 12.46 8.28
N VAL A 124 14.49 11.94 7.13
CA VAL A 124 15.36 11.73 5.96
C VAL A 124 15.01 12.78 4.92
N GLU A 125 16.02 13.53 4.50
CA GLU A 125 15.92 14.51 3.43
C GLU A 125 16.15 13.85 2.07
N GLY A 126 15.44 14.36 1.07
CA GLY A 126 15.49 13.94 -0.32
C GLY A 126 15.28 15.13 -1.25
N ILE A 127 15.20 14.84 -2.55
CA ILE A 127 15.04 15.84 -3.60
C ILE A 127 13.79 15.57 -4.42
N VAL A 128 13.34 16.58 -5.16
CA VAL A 128 12.35 16.46 -6.21
C VAL A 128 13.08 16.60 -7.55
N TYR A 129 13.14 15.52 -8.31
CA TYR A 129 13.99 15.43 -9.51
C TYR A 129 13.18 15.42 -10.81
N GLY A 130 13.71 16.10 -11.82
CA GLY A 130 13.22 16.07 -13.20
C GLY A 130 11.90 16.79 -13.44
N GLU A 131 11.47 16.82 -14.70
CA GLU A 131 10.24 17.52 -15.12
C GLU A 131 8.95 16.88 -14.59
N ASN A 132 8.98 15.58 -14.30
CA ASN A 132 7.87 14.85 -13.68
C ASN A 132 7.86 14.94 -12.15
N LEU A 133 8.72 15.77 -11.56
CA LEU A 133 8.75 16.09 -10.13
C LEU A 133 8.78 14.84 -9.23
N ARG A 134 9.72 13.92 -9.52
CA ARG A 134 9.83 12.65 -8.79
C ARG A 134 10.48 12.86 -7.44
N ALA A 135 9.81 12.48 -6.36
CA ALA A 135 10.39 12.50 -5.02
C ALA A 135 11.41 11.35 -4.87
N MET A 136 12.68 11.69 -4.68
CA MET A 136 13.80 10.75 -4.59
C MET A 136 14.46 10.84 -3.22
N ILE A 137 14.68 9.70 -2.58
CA ILE A 137 15.23 9.64 -1.23
C ILE A 137 16.26 8.53 -1.07
N ASN A 138 17.34 8.80 -0.33
CA ASN A 138 18.30 7.77 0.05
C ASN A 138 17.91 7.11 1.38
N LEU A 139 17.82 5.78 1.39
CA LEU A 139 17.62 5.00 2.60
C LEU A 139 18.70 3.92 2.72
N VAL A 140 19.16 3.67 3.95
CA VAL A 140 20.06 2.54 4.23
C VAL A 140 19.25 1.26 4.20
N VAL A 141 19.58 0.34 3.29
CA VAL A 141 18.98 -0.99 3.23
C VAL A 141 19.97 -2.01 3.76
N GLN A 142 19.50 -2.87 4.64
CA GLN A 142 20.33 -3.86 5.31
C GLN A 142 19.75 -5.26 5.15
N ARG A 143 20.64 -6.21 4.87
CA ARG A 143 20.37 -7.65 4.97
C ARG A 143 21.54 -8.34 5.64
N LYS A 144 21.26 -9.04 6.74
CA LYS A 144 22.29 -9.63 7.62
C LYS A 144 23.29 -8.53 8.03
N GLU A 145 24.57 -8.70 7.73
CA GLU A 145 25.65 -7.76 8.04
C GLU A 145 25.91 -6.74 6.91
N CYS A 146 25.31 -6.92 5.73
CA CYS A 146 25.47 -5.99 4.60
C CYS A 146 24.50 -4.81 4.73
N LYS A 147 25.02 -3.59 4.70
CA LYS A 147 24.28 -2.32 4.68
C LYS A 147 24.71 -1.53 3.46
N ILE A 148 23.76 -1.06 2.65
CA ILE A 148 24.03 -0.26 1.45
C ILE A 148 23.14 0.98 1.38
N ASN A 149 23.61 2.00 0.67
CA ASN A 149 22.79 3.17 0.32
C ASN A 149 21.93 2.84 -0.90
N VAL A 150 20.61 2.96 -0.77
CA VAL A 150 19.67 2.74 -1.87
C VAL A 150 18.84 4.00 -2.05
N ILE A 151 18.84 4.50 -3.28
CA ILE A 151 18.01 5.63 -3.68
C ILE A 151 16.68 5.07 -4.18
N PHE A 152 15.59 5.54 -3.59
CA PHE A 152 14.23 5.17 -3.90
C PHE A 152 13.50 6.34 -4.55
N LEU A 153 12.70 6.03 -5.57
CA LEU A 153 11.56 6.84 -5.96
C LEU A 153 10.42 6.57 -4.98
N ILE A 154 9.84 7.61 -4.39
CA ILE A 154 8.66 7.46 -3.53
C ILE A 154 7.43 7.41 -4.42
N ASP A 155 6.70 6.29 -4.36
CA ASP A 155 5.46 6.11 -5.11
C ASP A 155 4.31 5.79 -4.16
N THR A 156 3.40 6.75 -4.04
CA THR A 156 2.19 6.60 -3.21
C THR A 156 1.12 5.72 -3.86
N GLU A 157 1.22 5.46 -5.16
CA GLU A 157 0.31 4.58 -5.90
C GLU A 157 0.78 3.12 -5.88
N SER A 158 2.07 2.88 -5.64
CA SER A 158 2.59 1.52 -5.46
C SER A 158 2.28 0.97 -4.06
N PRO A 159 1.57 -0.17 -3.95
CA PRO A 159 1.33 -0.81 -2.66
C PRO A 159 2.62 -1.38 -2.04
N HIS A 160 3.60 -1.76 -2.86
CA HIS A 160 4.75 -2.55 -2.43
C HIS A 160 6.07 -1.80 -2.59
N THR A 161 7.08 -2.19 -1.82
CA THR A 161 8.44 -1.68 -1.99
C THR A 161 9.22 -2.60 -2.91
N HIS A 162 9.85 -2.04 -3.92
CA HIS A 162 10.65 -2.77 -4.92
C HIS A 162 12.10 -2.32 -4.89
N LEU A 163 13.00 -3.27 -5.12
CA LEU A 163 14.43 -3.04 -5.33
C LEU A 163 14.84 -3.57 -6.70
N THR A 164 15.81 -2.92 -7.32
CA THR A 164 16.40 -3.41 -8.57
C THR A 164 17.13 -4.73 -8.35
N ALA A 165 17.34 -5.49 -9.43
CA ALA A 165 18.19 -6.68 -9.40
C ALA A 165 19.62 -6.36 -8.90
N LYS A 166 20.14 -5.17 -9.23
CA LYS A 166 21.44 -4.70 -8.76
C LYS A 166 21.48 -4.45 -7.26
N ALA A 167 20.43 -3.86 -6.68
CA ALA A 167 20.31 -3.71 -5.23
C ALA A 167 20.19 -5.06 -4.51
N PHE A 168 19.46 -6.02 -5.09
CA PHE A 168 19.41 -7.41 -4.59
C PHE A 168 20.81 -8.05 -4.57
N ASN A 169 21.55 -7.94 -5.68
CA ASN A 169 22.90 -8.46 -5.79
C ASN A 169 23.85 -7.80 -4.78
N ALA A 170 23.77 -6.48 -4.60
CA ALA A 170 24.56 -5.74 -3.60
C ALA A 170 24.27 -6.17 -2.15
N LEU A 171 23.04 -6.63 -1.87
CA LEU A 171 22.64 -7.22 -0.59
C LEU A 171 23.01 -8.72 -0.43
N GLY A 172 23.73 -9.28 -1.40
CA GLY A 172 24.12 -10.69 -1.41
C GLY A 172 22.91 -11.64 -1.59
N ILE A 173 21.95 -11.24 -2.42
CA ILE A 173 20.81 -12.06 -2.83
C ILE A 173 21.04 -12.49 -4.29
N THR A 174 21.58 -13.70 -4.52
CA THR A 174 22.04 -14.16 -5.85
C THR A 174 21.15 -15.26 -6.45
N GLU A 175 21.49 -15.69 -7.69
CA GLU A 175 20.72 -16.32 -8.81
C GLU A 175 19.84 -17.58 -8.57
N ASN A 176 19.49 -17.92 -7.33
CA ASN A 176 18.26 -18.68 -7.03
C ASN A 176 17.20 -17.74 -6.44
N THR A 177 17.16 -16.52 -6.93
CA THR A 177 16.64 -15.34 -6.24
C THR A 177 15.13 -15.46 -6.06
N PRO A 178 14.61 -15.47 -4.82
CA PRO A 178 13.18 -15.32 -4.62
C PRO A 178 12.75 -13.96 -5.19
N SER A 179 11.56 -13.89 -5.81
CA SER A 179 10.94 -12.65 -6.30
C SER A 179 10.71 -11.60 -5.21
N SER A 180 10.95 -11.99 -3.96
CA SER A 180 10.89 -11.14 -2.78
C SER A 180 11.96 -11.52 -1.75
N ALA A 181 12.32 -10.59 -0.88
CA ALA A 181 13.21 -10.84 0.25
C ALA A 181 12.79 -10.00 1.46
N ASN A 182 13.06 -10.54 2.66
CA ASN A 182 12.96 -9.75 3.88
C ASN A 182 14.27 -9.01 4.12
N VAL A 183 14.17 -7.69 4.24
CA VAL A 183 15.29 -6.78 4.49
C VAL A 183 14.91 -5.76 5.55
N MET A 184 15.88 -5.01 6.04
CA MET A 184 15.67 -3.85 6.88
C MET A 184 15.81 -2.59 6.01
N VAL A 185 14.71 -1.90 5.73
CA VAL A 185 14.72 -0.60 5.04
C VAL A 185 14.73 0.50 6.09
N HIS A 186 15.85 1.23 6.18
CA HIS A 186 16.08 2.31 7.13
C HIS A 186 15.75 1.94 8.59
N GLY A 187 16.19 0.75 9.01
CA GLY A 187 15.97 0.26 10.37
C GLY A 187 14.59 -0.37 10.61
N PHE A 188 13.77 -0.56 9.57
CA PHE A 188 12.47 -1.22 9.67
C PHE A 188 12.39 -2.48 8.80
N ALA A 189 11.91 -3.58 9.37
CA ALA A 189 11.79 -4.87 8.68
C ALA A 189 10.64 -4.83 7.67
N GLN A 190 10.89 -5.20 6.42
CA GLN A 190 9.92 -5.17 5.34
C GLN A 190 10.23 -6.25 4.31
N THR A 191 9.18 -6.86 3.74
CA THR A 191 9.30 -7.65 2.51
C THR A 191 9.39 -6.69 1.32
N VAL A 192 10.46 -6.83 0.54
CA VAL A 192 10.68 -6.10 -0.71
C VAL A 192 10.63 -7.06 -1.89
N TYR A 193 10.27 -6.55 -3.06
CA TYR A 193 10.14 -7.32 -4.29
C TYR A 193 11.17 -6.87 -5.32
N VAL A 194 11.49 -7.74 -6.28
CA VAL A 194 12.34 -7.35 -7.42
C VAL A 194 11.55 -6.39 -8.32
N SER A 195 12.22 -5.37 -8.85
CA SER A 195 11.67 -4.45 -9.84
C SER A 195 11.70 -5.12 -11.22
N THR A 196 10.63 -4.99 -11.99
CA THR A 196 10.46 -5.70 -13.28
C THR A 196 9.76 -4.80 -14.30
N GLY A 197 9.82 -5.14 -15.59
CA GLY A 197 9.11 -4.37 -16.61
C GLY A 197 9.69 -2.97 -16.79
N HIS A 198 8.85 -1.94 -16.89
CA HIS A 198 9.27 -0.58 -17.24
C HIS A 198 9.92 0.22 -16.10
N PHE A 199 10.18 -0.42 -14.96
CA PHE A 199 10.89 0.17 -13.81
C PHE A 199 11.98 -0.75 -13.25
N GLU A 200 12.46 -1.73 -14.01
CA GLU A 200 13.45 -2.72 -13.55
C GLU A 200 14.75 -2.10 -13.01
N ASP A 201 15.07 -0.89 -13.46
CA ASP A 201 16.25 -0.11 -13.09
C ASP A 201 16.00 0.92 -11.96
N VAL A 202 14.79 0.95 -11.38
CA VAL A 202 14.41 1.94 -10.35
C VAL A 202 13.95 1.23 -9.07
N ASN A 203 14.52 1.59 -7.92
CA ASN A 203 13.98 1.16 -6.62
C ASN A 203 12.78 2.04 -6.26
N VAL A 204 11.70 1.41 -5.79
CA VAL A 204 10.44 2.11 -5.49
C VAL A 204 10.03 1.88 -4.05
N LEU A 205 9.73 2.97 -3.33
CA LEU A 205 9.22 2.94 -1.97
C LEU A 205 7.70 3.08 -1.98
N GLY A 206 7.00 1.97 -1.82
CA GLY A 206 5.54 1.92 -1.82
C GLY A 206 4.88 2.33 -0.51
N VAL A 207 3.57 2.55 -0.57
CA VAL A 207 2.76 3.06 0.55
C VAL A 207 2.63 2.10 1.73
N ALA A 208 2.78 0.78 1.54
CA ALA A 208 2.75 -0.15 2.67
C ALA A 208 3.87 0.14 3.68
N TYR A 209 5.07 0.47 3.21
CA TYR A 209 6.19 0.85 4.08
C TYR A 209 5.87 2.14 4.86
N MET A 210 5.39 3.17 4.15
CA MET A 210 5.03 4.45 4.75
C MET A 210 3.94 4.30 5.82
N ARG A 211 2.88 3.55 5.50
CA ARG A 211 1.76 3.29 6.40
C ARG A 211 2.19 2.48 7.63
N ALA A 212 2.98 1.43 7.44
CA ALA A 212 3.42 0.56 8.54
C ALA A 212 4.24 1.32 9.58
N LYS A 213 5.02 2.32 9.15
CA LYS A 213 5.86 3.14 10.03
C LYS A 213 5.23 4.49 10.43
N GLY A 214 4.04 4.82 9.93
CA GLY A 214 3.36 6.08 10.22
C GLY A 214 4.04 7.31 9.63
N LEU A 215 4.79 7.13 8.53
CA LEU A 215 5.59 8.17 7.93
C LEU A 215 4.74 9.23 7.22
N LYS A 216 5.23 10.46 7.23
CA LYS A 216 4.67 11.61 6.51
C LYS A 216 5.67 12.04 5.45
N LEU A 217 5.22 12.08 4.20
CA LEU A 217 5.94 12.70 3.10
C LEU A 217 5.58 14.19 3.05
N ALA A 218 6.58 15.05 3.09
CA ALA A 218 6.46 16.46 2.75
C ALA A 218 7.22 16.72 1.44
N VAL A 219 6.60 17.43 0.50
CA VAL A 219 7.22 17.79 -0.78
C VAL A 219 7.09 19.30 -0.94
N ASP A 220 8.23 19.95 -1.12
CA ASP A 220 8.33 21.36 -1.43
C ASP A 220 8.77 21.50 -2.89
N TYR A 221 7.80 21.87 -3.75
CA TYR A 221 8.04 22.06 -5.18
C TYR A 221 8.72 23.39 -5.51
N GLU A 222 8.75 24.35 -4.58
CA GLU A 222 9.48 25.61 -4.78
C GLU A 222 10.97 25.39 -4.55
N SER A 223 11.33 24.70 -3.46
CA SER A 223 12.73 24.38 -3.16
C SER A 223 13.22 23.09 -3.83
N LEU A 224 12.34 22.32 -4.47
CA LEU A 224 12.61 20.99 -5.04
C LEU A 224 13.19 20.00 -4.02
N LEU A 225 12.68 20.05 -2.79
CA LEU A 225 13.09 19.16 -1.71
C LEU A 225 11.93 18.29 -1.26
N CYS A 226 12.24 17.10 -0.75
CA CYS A 226 11.26 16.29 -0.05
C CYS A 226 11.82 15.77 1.27
N THR A 227 10.94 15.50 2.22
CA THR A 227 11.32 14.99 3.54
C THR A 227 10.39 13.86 3.93
N LEU A 228 10.95 12.76 4.41
CA LEU A 228 10.21 11.66 5.03
C LEU A 228 10.46 11.68 6.54
N ARG A 229 9.39 11.75 7.34
CA ARG A 229 9.47 11.91 8.80
C ARG A 229 8.41 11.08 9.53
N GLU A 230 8.69 10.73 10.79
CA GLU A 230 7.75 10.02 11.68
C GLU A 230 6.56 10.92 12.15
#